data_AF-A0A1Y1MYM1-F1
#
_entry.id   AF-A0A1Y1MYM1-F1
#
_cell.length_a   1.000
_cell.length_b   1.000
_cell.length_c   1.000
_cell.angle_alpha   90.00
_cell.angle_beta   90.00
_cell.angle_gamma   90.00
#
_symmetry.space_group_name_H-M   'P 1'
#
loop_
_entity.id
_entity.type
_entity.pdbx_description
1 polymer ?
#
loop_
_entity_poly.entity_id
_entity_poly.type
_entity_poly.pdbx_seq_one_letter_code
_entity_poly.pdbx_strand_id
1 'polypeptide(L)'
;PCSYGDYNNMCRSDRGWITKETVVQFKIFNPPSLWRPRYVNRPVFIKITPVNLTRYSLNSPTSMAEALEESVSTDNDSLERPRYAFTEVASLSKGDDRFQPQEQFGKEFKGGDGLIFQSTVLFPHNVAFLIDIYVFSSRAGDNEPPYHAGFSYLLPSALQSSVGSSVLPVTSTKHRPLGQIELEYLVVRPGMNFKCDMEVSYTRHWKNSWCGLDVGHRGSGSSFKIEPKNCAEVRENTLASLKVAIEHGADFVEFDVQLSKDLVPIIYHDFHVCIAMKRKKQLEDSDMLELPLKDLTLEQLRLLKVYHLSEGKTKNPRFFDDDLEDHQPFPTLQQLLEVLDPHVGFNVEIKWTMQLHDGSYELKDPVDINTYVDTILEVVIKHAGNRKIIFSSFNADVCTMLRLKQNKYPIIFLTVGQSVKYPQYHDPRCFSIETAVHHAVMSELLGINVHTEDILRDPSQVKLATTAGLIIFCWGDENADKATIKYLKELGLHGIIYDKIDQYSSKEVKESIFLVEARESQKELIRLAAVAAEQPSSPPPILKECILDVEKARVGLENESTATSLQSLESIMPEQNHVNNH
;
A
#
# COMPACT_ATOMS: atom_id res chain seq x y z
N PRO A 1 22.83 -22.18 -8.09
CA PRO A 1 21.63 -21.54 -8.67
C PRO A 1 20.44 -21.76 -7.73
N CYS A 2 20.25 -20.80 -6.83
CA CYS A 2 19.12 -19.87 -6.92
C CYS A 2 17.79 -20.58 -6.62
N SER A 3 17.56 -20.94 -5.36
CA SER A 3 16.19 -21.07 -4.88
C SER A 3 15.45 -19.78 -5.25
N TYR A 4 14.25 -19.90 -5.81
CA TYR A 4 13.43 -18.75 -6.15
C TYR A 4 13.32 -17.81 -4.94
N GLY A 5 13.63 -16.53 -5.16
CA GLY A 5 13.69 -15.52 -4.11
C GLY A 5 15.04 -15.37 -3.42
N ASP A 6 16.02 -16.26 -3.59
CA ASP A 6 17.34 -16.07 -2.96
C ASP A 6 18.25 -15.16 -3.81
N TYR A 7 18.50 -13.95 -3.30
CA TYR A 7 19.43 -12.99 -3.89
C TYR A 7 20.46 -12.56 -2.84
N ASN A 8 21.74 -12.85 -3.09
CA ASN A 8 22.86 -12.59 -2.17
C ASN A 8 22.67 -13.22 -0.76
N ASN A 9 22.21 -14.48 -0.69
CA ASN A 9 21.92 -15.21 0.55
C ASN A 9 20.80 -14.57 1.40
N MET A 10 19.93 -13.77 0.76
CA MET A 10 18.73 -13.23 1.36
C MET A 10 17.52 -13.73 0.60
N CYS A 11 16.61 -14.42 1.29
CA CYS A 11 15.29 -14.73 0.73
C CYS A 11 14.48 -13.44 0.61
N ARG A 12 14.16 -13.06 -0.63
CA ARG A 12 13.36 -11.93 -1.07
C ARG A 12 12.21 -12.48 -1.93
N SER A 13 11.27 -13.13 -1.27
CA SER A 13 9.98 -13.49 -1.88
C SER A 13 8.91 -12.61 -1.26
N ASP A 14 8.16 -11.93 -2.12
CA ASP A 14 7.04 -11.08 -1.74
C ASP A 14 5.72 -11.76 -2.11
N ARG A 15 4.62 -11.30 -1.52
CA ARG A 15 3.28 -11.62 -2.03
C ARG A 15 3.15 -11.04 -3.44
N GLY A 16 2.47 -11.72 -4.34
CA GLY A 16 2.22 -11.17 -5.67
C GLY A 16 1.36 -9.91 -5.64
N TRP A 17 0.58 -9.72 -6.69
CA TRP A 17 -0.53 -8.78 -6.72
C TRP A 17 -1.81 -9.58 -6.96
N ILE A 18 -2.94 -9.04 -6.55
CA ILE A 18 -4.24 -9.70 -6.74
C ILE A 18 -4.64 -9.63 -8.21
N THR A 19 -5.21 -10.73 -8.72
CA THR A 19 -5.65 -10.80 -10.12
C THR A 19 -7.13 -11.09 -10.24
N LYS A 20 -7.63 -12.02 -9.42
CA LYS A 20 -9.04 -12.42 -9.37
C LYS A 20 -9.59 -12.40 -7.96
N GLU A 21 -8.70 -12.51 -6.99
CA GLU A 21 -8.99 -12.58 -5.58
C GLU A 21 -9.38 -11.20 -5.04
N THR A 22 -10.28 -11.19 -4.07
CA THR A 22 -10.55 -10.04 -3.22
C THR A 22 -9.86 -10.26 -1.89
N VAL A 23 -9.12 -9.25 -1.44
CA VAL A 23 -8.50 -9.25 -0.11
C VAL A 23 -9.36 -8.43 0.82
N VAL A 24 -9.78 -9.01 1.94
CA VAL A 24 -10.49 -8.32 3.03
C VAL A 24 -9.57 -8.25 4.23
N GLN A 25 -9.13 -7.04 4.58
CA GLN A 25 -8.38 -6.79 5.82
C GLN A 25 -9.33 -6.40 6.94
N PHE A 26 -9.11 -6.97 8.13
CA PHE A 26 -9.78 -6.59 9.37
C PHE A 26 -8.74 -6.05 10.34
N LYS A 27 -8.93 -4.82 10.78
CA LYS A 27 -8.03 -4.08 11.67
C LYS A 27 -8.70 -3.97 13.03
N ILE A 28 -8.08 -4.51 14.06
CA ILE A 28 -8.56 -4.49 15.43
C ILE A 28 -7.53 -3.71 16.25
N PHE A 29 -7.85 -2.46 16.58
CA PHE A 29 -6.98 -1.59 17.36
C PHE A 29 -7.39 -1.51 18.84
N ASN A 30 -8.64 -1.86 19.14
CA ASN A 30 -9.20 -1.86 20.48
C ASN A 30 -9.40 -3.30 21.00
N PRO A 31 -9.13 -3.57 22.29
CA PRO A 31 -9.39 -4.88 22.86
C PRO A 31 -10.90 -5.19 22.85
N PRO A 32 -11.32 -6.45 22.61
CA PRO A 32 -12.70 -6.85 22.76
C PRO A 32 -13.23 -6.55 24.17
N SER A 33 -14.41 -5.92 24.25
CA SER A 33 -15.07 -5.58 25.51
C SER A 33 -15.87 -6.77 26.02
N LEU A 34 -15.28 -7.61 26.86
CA LEU A 34 -15.93 -8.79 27.45
C LEU A 34 -16.47 -8.48 28.86
N TRP A 35 -17.79 -8.64 29.07
CA TRP A 35 -18.46 -8.18 30.30
C TRP A 35 -18.43 -9.19 31.46
N ARG A 36 -17.99 -10.44 31.23
CA ARG A 36 -17.92 -11.41 32.33
C ARG A 36 -16.66 -11.19 33.17
N PRO A 37 -16.77 -11.09 34.51
CA PRO A 37 -15.62 -10.85 35.39
C PRO A 37 -14.45 -11.84 35.21
N ARG A 38 -14.75 -13.09 34.82
CA ARG A 38 -13.72 -14.14 34.61
C ARG A 38 -12.76 -13.84 33.44
N TYR A 39 -13.16 -13.01 32.49
CA TYR A 39 -12.38 -12.67 31.28
C TYR A 39 -11.62 -11.34 31.42
N VAL A 40 -11.92 -10.56 32.45
CA VAL A 40 -11.26 -9.27 32.68
C VAL A 40 -9.77 -9.51 32.91
N ASN A 41 -8.92 -8.73 32.23
CA ASN A 41 -7.45 -8.81 32.27
C ASN A 41 -6.89 -10.18 31.86
N ARG A 42 -7.61 -10.95 31.03
CA ARG A 42 -7.10 -12.19 30.45
C ARG A 42 -6.52 -11.92 29.06
N PRO A 43 -5.49 -12.67 28.65
CA PRO A 43 -5.09 -12.76 27.25
C PRO A 43 -6.29 -13.19 26.40
N VAL A 44 -6.57 -12.41 25.35
CA VAL A 44 -7.66 -12.67 24.42
C VAL A 44 -7.05 -13.01 23.07
N PHE A 45 -7.43 -14.15 22.51
CA PHE A 45 -6.97 -14.61 21.21
C PHE A 45 -8.11 -14.49 20.23
N ILE A 46 -7.84 -13.92 19.05
CA ILE A 46 -8.84 -13.64 18.03
C ILE A 46 -8.48 -14.42 16.77
N LYS A 47 -9.45 -15.12 16.19
CA LYS A 47 -9.30 -15.88 14.96
C LYS A 47 -10.37 -15.45 13.96
N ILE A 48 -10.02 -15.28 12.69
CA ILE A 48 -10.97 -14.93 11.64
C ILE A 48 -11.00 -16.01 10.57
N THR A 49 -12.12 -16.73 10.49
CA THR A 49 -12.33 -17.85 9.58
C THR A 49 -13.32 -17.45 8.48
N PRO A 50 -12.94 -17.48 7.19
CA PRO A 50 -13.88 -17.31 6.10
C PRO A 50 -14.77 -18.55 5.99
N VAL A 51 -16.08 -18.33 5.91
CA VAL A 51 -17.14 -19.36 5.90
C VAL A 51 -18.00 -19.17 4.66
N ASN A 52 -18.21 -20.24 3.89
CA ASN A 52 -19.09 -20.19 2.72
C ASN A 52 -20.57 -20.16 3.14
N LEU A 53 -21.32 -19.19 2.64
CA LEU A 53 -22.77 -19.08 2.86
C LEU A 53 -23.55 -19.96 1.90
N THR A 54 -23.03 -20.17 0.69
CA THR A 54 -23.64 -21.06 -0.31
C THR A 54 -23.11 -22.47 -0.13
N ARG A 55 -23.83 -23.30 0.65
CA ARG A 55 -23.58 -24.74 0.67
C ARG A 55 -23.95 -25.32 -0.69
N TYR A 56 -22.98 -25.88 -1.41
CA TYR A 56 -23.28 -26.83 -2.49
C TYR A 56 -23.62 -28.17 -1.86
N SER A 57 -24.69 -28.23 -1.07
CA SER A 57 -25.13 -29.49 -0.54
C SER A 57 -25.80 -30.29 -1.66
N LEU A 58 -25.19 -31.40 -2.05
CA LEU A 58 -25.90 -32.49 -2.74
C LEU A 58 -27.00 -33.10 -1.86
N ASN A 59 -27.05 -32.74 -0.57
CA ASN A 59 -28.02 -33.17 0.44
C ASN A 59 -28.67 -31.95 1.11
N SER A 60 -29.58 -31.24 0.43
CA SER A 60 -30.50 -30.35 1.14
C SER A 60 -31.22 -31.16 2.23
N PRO A 61 -31.44 -30.63 3.45
CA PRO A 61 -32.10 -31.39 4.51
C PRO A 61 -33.46 -31.87 3.99
N THR A 62 -33.56 -33.19 3.84
CA THR A 62 -34.76 -33.87 3.34
C THR A 62 -35.83 -33.97 4.42
N SER A 63 -35.46 -33.71 5.68
CA SER A 63 -36.38 -33.71 6.82
C SER A 63 -36.19 -32.51 7.75
N MET A 64 -37.26 -32.18 8.48
CA MET A 64 -37.24 -31.16 9.54
C MET A 64 -36.26 -31.53 10.68
N ALA A 65 -36.00 -32.82 10.90
CA ALA A 65 -35.06 -33.29 11.91
C ALA A 65 -33.61 -32.98 11.52
N GLU A 66 -33.24 -33.19 10.26
CA GLU A 66 -31.91 -32.83 9.72
C GLU A 66 -31.69 -31.32 9.76
N ALA A 67 -32.71 -30.52 9.41
CA ALA A 67 -32.64 -29.07 9.53
C ALA A 67 -32.50 -28.61 11.00
N LEU A 68 -33.12 -29.34 11.93
CA LEU A 68 -33.00 -29.05 13.37
C LEU A 68 -31.61 -29.43 13.90
N GLU A 69 -31.07 -30.59 13.51
CA GLU A 69 -29.70 -31.01 13.87
C GLU A 69 -28.64 -30.03 13.32
N GLU A 70 -28.81 -29.56 12.07
CA GLU A 70 -27.96 -28.53 11.47
C GLU A 70 -28.02 -27.20 12.26
N SER A 71 -29.22 -26.81 12.73
CA SER A 71 -29.41 -25.60 13.55
C SER A 71 -28.90 -25.71 14.99
N VAL A 72 -28.70 -26.93 15.49
CA VAL A 72 -28.28 -27.24 16.87
C VAL A 72 -26.80 -27.63 16.94
N SER A 73 -26.18 -28.04 15.83
CA SER A 73 -24.76 -28.40 15.80
C SER A 73 -23.86 -27.18 16.06
N THR A 74 -23.09 -27.25 17.14
CA THR A 74 -22.04 -26.27 17.49
C THR A 74 -20.65 -26.66 16.95
N ASP A 75 -20.59 -27.72 16.14
CA ASP A 75 -19.33 -28.26 15.64
C ASP A 75 -18.79 -27.39 14.50
N ASN A 76 -17.79 -26.57 14.82
CA ASN A 76 -17.01 -25.78 13.85
C ASN A 76 -16.39 -26.64 12.73
N ASP A 77 -16.29 -27.96 12.92
CA ASP A 77 -15.77 -28.92 11.93
C ASP A 77 -16.71 -29.13 10.72
N SER A 78 -17.97 -28.67 10.82
CA SER A 78 -18.98 -28.76 9.75
C SER A 78 -19.05 -27.52 8.84
N LEU A 79 -18.26 -26.48 9.12
CA LEU A 79 -18.25 -25.26 8.31
C LEU A 79 -17.44 -25.46 7.03
N GLU A 80 -18.13 -25.46 5.88
CA GLU A 80 -17.47 -25.50 4.58
C GLU A 80 -16.61 -24.24 4.37
N ARG A 81 -15.29 -24.42 4.35
CA ARG A 81 -14.36 -23.37 3.96
C ARG A 81 -14.53 -23.08 2.47
N PRO A 82 -14.63 -21.80 2.06
CA PRO A 82 -14.65 -21.46 0.65
C PRO A 82 -13.40 -22.00 -0.05
N ARG A 83 -13.55 -22.50 -1.28
CA ARG A 83 -12.41 -22.91 -2.10
C ARG A 83 -11.51 -21.69 -2.35
N TYR A 84 -10.21 -21.84 -2.16
CA TYR A 84 -9.21 -20.78 -2.29
C TYR A 84 -9.45 -19.59 -1.35
N ALA A 85 -9.71 -19.89 -0.07
CA ALA A 85 -9.74 -18.90 0.99
C ALA A 85 -8.73 -19.20 2.10
N PHE A 86 -7.99 -18.18 2.54
CA PHE A 86 -7.06 -18.28 3.66
C PHE A 86 -6.97 -16.93 4.38
N THR A 87 -6.60 -16.97 5.65
CA THR A 87 -6.42 -15.78 6.49
C THR A 87 -5.02 -15.79 7.09
N GLU A 88 -4.36 -14.66 6.97
CA GLU A 88 -3.08 -14.35 7.59
C GLU A 88 -3.28 -13.26 8.66
N VAL A 89 -2.33 -13.12 9.58
CA VAL A 89 -2.36 -12.12 10.65
C VAL A 89 -0.97 -11.56 10.90
N ALA A 90 -0.92 -10.29 11.27
CA ALA A 90 0.26 -9.58 11.76
C ALA A 90 -0.14 -8.59 12.86
N SER A 91 0.82 -8.13 13.66
CA SER A 91 0.66 -7.03 14.61
C SER A 91 1.48 -5.82 14.21
N LEU A 92 1.12 -4.62 14.67
CA LEU A 92 1.97 -3.43 14.54
C LEU A 92 3.04 -3.41 15.64
N SER A 93 3.73 -4.53 15.83
CA SER A 93 4.81 -4.65 16.80
C SER A 93 5.99 -5.47 16.28
N LYS A 94 7.16 -5.17 16.84
CA LYS A 94 8.43 -5.72 16.39
C LYS A 94 8.46 -7.25 16.45
N GLY A 95 8.85 -7.86 15.32
CA GLY A 95 9.04 -9.31 15.19
C GLY A 95 7.79 -10.08 14.79
N ASP A 96 6.64 -9.39 14.71
CA ASP A 96 5.34 -9.96 14.35
C ASP A 96 4.59 -9.05 13.35
N ASP A 97 5.35 -8.14 12.74
CA ASP A 97 4.96 -7.15 11.73
C ASP A 97 4.98 -7.72 10.31
N ARG A 98 4.98 -9.04 10.16
CA ARG A 98 4.86 -9.71 8.86
C ARG A 98 3.66 -10.63 8.91
N PHE A 99 2.78 -10.50 7.93
CA PHE A 99 1.65 -11.42 7.80
C PHE A 99 2.15 -12.87 7.74
N GLN A 100 1.58 -13.70 8.61
CA GLN A 100 1.81 -15.14 8.66
C GLN A 100 0.46 -15.85 8.66
N PRO A 101 0.39 -17.11 8.19
CA PRO A 101 -0.81 -17.92 8.34
C PRO A 101 -1.29 -17.92 9.80
N GLN A 102 -2.56 -17.61 10.04
CA GLN A 102 -3.07 -17.57 11.41
C GLN A 102 -2.97 -18.95 12.08
N GLU A 103 -2.67 -18.97 13.38
CA GLU A 103 -2.60 -20.21 14.15
C GLU A 103 -3.99 -20.80 14.44
N GLN A 104 -4.02 -22.02 14.98
CA GLN A 104 -5.25 -22.76 15.27
C GLN A 104 -6.26 -21.97 16.11
N PHE A 105 -5.79 -21.21 17.10
CA PHE A 105 -6.60 -20.39 18.01
C PHE A 105 -6.50 -18.89 17.69
N GLY A 106 -6.00 -18.55 16.50
CA GLY A 106 -5.79 -17.17 16.08
C GLY A 106 -4.59 -16.52 16.76
N LYS A 107 -4.68 -15.22 17.02
CA LYS A 107 -3.56 -14.42 17.53
C LYS A 107 -3.94 -13.70 18.82
N GLU A 108 -3.01 -13.65 19.78
CA GLU A 108 -3.16 -12.87 21.00
C GLU A 108 -3.28 -11.37 20.68
N PHE A 109 -4.30 -10.73 21.20
CA PHE A 109 -4.40 -9.27 21.20
C PHE A 109 -3.58 -8.71 22.37
N LYS A 110 -2.46 -8.08 22.05
CA LYS A 110 -1.64 -7.34 23.02
C LYS A 110 -2.06 -5.87 22.97
N GLY A 111 -2.38 -5.31 24.15
CA GLY A 111 -2.80 -3.91 24.25
C GLY A 111 -1.71 -2.98 23.72
N GLY A 112 -2.07 -2.13 22.75
CA GLY A 112 -1.16 -1.18 22.10
C GLY A 112 -0.61 -1.62 20.73
N ASP A 113 -0.69 -2.90 20.39
CA ASP A 113 0.01 -3.43 19.20
C ASP A 113 -0.85 -3.49 17.93
N GLY A 114 -2.19 -3.46 18.02
CA GLY A 114 -3.09 -3.54 16.86
C GLY A 114 -2.97 -4.83 16.04
N LEU A 115 -4.04 -5.61 15.91
CA LEU A 115 -4.03 -6.81 15.06
C LEU A 115 -4.63 -6.53 13.69
N ILE A 116 -3.93 -6.92 12.64
CA ILE A 116 -4.41 -6.85 11.27
C ILE A 116 -4.50 -8.26 10.71
N PHE A 117 -5.72 -8.68 10.39
CA PHE A 117 -6.00 -9.93 9.70
C PHE A 117 -6.21 -9.65 8.22
N GLN A 118 -5.65 -10.48 7.36
CA GLN A 118 -5.81 -10.38 5.91
C GLN A 118 -6.41 -11.68 5.39
N SER A 119 -7.66 -11.63 4.94
CA SER A 119 -8.34 -12.78 4.35
C SER A 119 -8.43 -12.63 2.83
N THR A 120 -7.88 -13.60 2.11
CA THR A 120 -7.95 -13.65 0.64
C THR A 120 -9.09 -14.58 0.24
N VAL A 121 -10.03 -14.12 -0.58
CA VAL A 121 -11.21 -14.88 -1.00
C VAL A 121 -11.53 -14.67 -2.48
N LEU A 122 -12.01 -15.69 -3.18
CA LEU A 122 -12.34 -15.59 -4.61
C LEU A 122 -13.75 -15.03 -4.87
N PHE A 123 -14.72 -15.35 -4.02
CA PHE A 123 -16.13 -14.98 -4.19
C PHE A 123 -16.65 -14.26 -2.93
N PRO A 124 -16.26 -12.99 -2.69
CA PRO A 124 -16.52 -12.30 -1.42
C PRO A 124 -18.01 -12.21 -1.05
N HIS A 125 -18.92 -12.12 -2.04
CA HIS A 125 -20.37 -12.05 -1.80
C HIS A 125 -20.96 -13.33 -1.18
N ASN A 126 -20.27 -14.47 -1.30
CA ASN A 126 -20.71 -15.75 -0.76
C ASN A 126 -19.97 -16.12 0.52
N VAL A 127 -19.13 -15.24 1.06
CA VAL A 127 -18.28 -15.53 2.22
C VAL A 127 -18.65 -14.62 3.38
N ALA A 128 -19.00 -15.24 4.51
CA ALA A 128 -19.05 -14.58 5.81
C ALA A 128 -17.74 -14.81 6.56
N PHE A 129 -17.47 -13.99 7.56
CA PHE A 129 -16.29 -14.12 8.41
C PHE A 129 -16.73 -14.45 9.84
N LEU A 130 -16.37 -15.64 10.30
CA LEU A 130 -16.53 -16.07 11.68
C LEU A 130 -15.34 -15.56 12.48
N ILE A 131 -15.63 -14.75 13.50
CA ILE A 131 -14.64 -14.20 14.41
C ILE A 131 -14.77 -14.97 15.73
N ASP A 132 -13.86 -15.90 15.97
CA ASP A 132 -13.81 -16.69 17.20
C ASP A 132 -12.92 -15.98 18.24
N ILE A 133 -13.37 -15.98 19.49
CA ILE A 133 -12.65 -15.44 20.63
C ILE A 133 -12.28 -16.58 21.59
N TYR A 134 -10.99 -16.75 21.80
CA TYR A 134 -10.41 -17.75 22.69
C TYR A 134 -9.78 -17.07 23.90
N VAL A 135 -9.93 -17.69 25.08
CA VAL A 135 -9.38 -17.18 26.34
C VAL A 135 -8.79 -18.33 27.15
N PHE A 136 -7.63 -18.11 27.77
CA PHE A 136 -7.03 -19.10 28.66
C PHE A 136 -7.71 -19.13 30.03
N SER A 137 -7.74 -20.33 30.63
CA SER A 137 -8.16 -20.49 32.03
C SER A 137 -7.21 -19.78 32.98
N SER A 138 -7.71 -19.36 34.15
CA SER A 138 -6.90 -18.71 35.18
C SER A 138 -5.84 -19.61 35.81
N ARG A 139 -6.00 -20.92 35.65
CA ARG A 139 -5.11 -21.96 36.15
C ARG A 139 -4.53 -22.79 35.00
N ALA A 140 -4.61 -22.28 33.77
CA ALA A 140 -4.09 -23.00 32.62
C ALA A 140 -2.61 -23.31 32.83
N GLY A 141 -2.25 -24.59 32.73
CA GLY A 141 -0.85 -24.99 32.63
C GLY A 141 -0.30 -24.65 31.25
N ASP A 142 1.02 -24.68 31.10
CA ASP A 142 1.71 -24.28 29.86
C ASP A 142 1.26 -25.03 28.59
N ASN A 143 0.61 -26.20 28.73
CA ASN A 143 0.14 -27.05 27.62
C ASN A 143 -1.40 -27.10 27.48
N GLU A 144 -2.16 -26.35 28.27
CA GLU A 144 -3.62 -26.36 28.18
C GLU A 144 -4.09 -25.37 27.09
N PRO A 145 -4.81 -25.80 26.04
CA PRO A 145 -5.24 -24.89 24.98
C PRO A 145 -6.26 -23.86 25.51
N PRO A 146 -6.36 -22.69 24.87
CA PRO A 146 -7.39 -21.73 25.26
C PRO A 146 -8.77 -22.27 24.90
N TYR A 147 -9.77 -22.00 25.73
CA TYR A 147 -11.14 -22.43 25.44
C TYR A 147 -11.87 -21.39 24.59
N HIS A 148 -12.77 -21.86 23.75
CA HIS A 148 -13.64 -21.01 22.94
C HIS A 148 -14.63 -20.26 23.85
N ALA A 149 -14.41 -18.96 24.03
CA ALA A 149 -15.21 -18.11 24.92
C ALA A 149 -16.51 -17.65 24.24
N GLY A 150 -16.44 -17.32 22.96
CA GLY A 150 -17.56 -16.90 22.14
C GLY A 150 -17.14 -16.50 20.73
N PHE A 151 -18.11 -16.12 19.91
CA PHE A 151 -17.93 -15.83 18.50
C PHE A 151 -18.82 -14.67 18.02
N SER A 152 -18.49 -14.13 16.86
CA SER A 152 -19.29 -13.16 16.11
C SER A 152 -19.27 -13.50 14.62
N TYR A 153 -20.34 -13.20 13.90
CA TYR A 153 -20.38 -13.31 12.44
C TYR A 153 -20.38 -11.92 11.82
N LEU A 154 -19.52 -11.73 10.81
CA LEU A 154 -19.59 -10.60 9.89
C LEU A 154 -20.08 -11.10 8.54
N LEU A 155 -21.27 -10.66 8.15
CA LEU A 155 -21.88 -11.04 6.87
C LEU A 155 -21.35 -10.15 5.73
N PRO A 156 -21.29 -10.64 4.48
CA PRO A 156 -20.87 -9.84 3.34
C PRO A 156 -21.75 -8.61 3.11
N SER A 157 -23.01 -8.63 3.55
CA SER A 157 -23.91 -7.46 3.51
C SER A 157 -23.46 -6.29 4.40
N ALA A 158 -22.54 -6.51 5.35
CA ALA A 158 -21.92 -5.46 6.16
C ALA A 158 -20.70 -4.81 5.46
N LEU A 159 -20.19 -5.43 4.39
CA LEU A 159 -19.02 -4.98 3.61
C LEU A 159 -19.45 -4.29 2.31
N GLN A 160 -20.38 -3.33 2.40
CA GLN A 160 -20.93 -2.65 1.21
C GLN A 160 -19.95 -1.63 0.63
N SER A 161 -19.37 -0.77 1.48
CA SER A 161 -18.27 0.10 1.12
C SER A 161 -16.95 -0.67 1.13
N SER A 162 -15.94 -0.16 0.44
CA SER A 162 -14.61 -0.78 0.48
C SER A 162 -13.84 -0.48 1.75
N VAL A 163 -14.22 0.54 2.52
CA VAL A 163 -13.69 0.82 3.86
C VAL A 163 -14.83 1.10 4.82
N GLY A 164 -14.66 0.75 6.08
CA GLY A 164 -15.65 1.04 7.12
C GLY A 164 -15.27 0.44 8.46
N SER A 165 -16.15 0.62 9.44
CA SER A 165 -16.05 0.02 10.76
C SER A 165 -17.31 -0.75 11.12
N SER A 166 -17.18 -1.71 12.03
CA SER A 166 -18.29 -2.54 12.50
C SER A 166 -18.09 -2.89 13.96
N VAL A 167 -19.15 -2.71 14.75
CA VAL A 167 -19.23 -3.17 16.13
C VAL A 167 -20.10 -4.41 16.16
N LEU A 168 -19.50 -5.54 16.49
CA LEU A 168 -20.15 -6.85 16.45
C LEU A 168 -20.41 -7.36 17.88
N PRO A 169 -21.61 -7.90 18.17
CA PRO A 169 -21.87 -8.54 19.44
C PRO A 169 -21.13 -9.88 19.52
N VAL A 170 -20.43 -10.10 20.63
CA VAL A 170 -19.79 -11.38 20.93
C VAL A 170 -20.79 -12.27 21.66
N THR A 171 -21.08 -13.41 21.07
CA THR A 171 -22.02 -14.39 21.61
C THR A 171 -21.26 -15.58 22.18
N SER A 172 -21.53 -15.95 23.43
CA SER A 172 -20.91 -17.13 24.04
C SER A 172 -21.37 -18.44 23.38
N THR A 173 -20.62 -19.53 23.60
CA THR A 173 -20.97 -20.89 23.16
C THR A 173 -22.32 -21.42 23.68
N LYS A 174 -22.95 -20.71 24.63
CA LYS A 174 -24.31 -20.99 25.14
C LYS A 174 -25.35 -19.98 24.63
N HIS A 175 -25.06 -19.30 23.52
CA HIS A 175 -25.92 -18.29 22.87
C HIS A 175 -26.35 -17.13 23.78
N ARG A 176 -25.47 -16.74 24.72
CA ARG A 176 -25.69 -15.54 25.58
C ARG A 176 -24.75 -14.42 25.20
N PRO A 177 -25.17 -13.15 25.26
CA PRO A 177 -24.29 -12.01 25.07
C PRO A 177 -23.08 -12.08 26.02
N LEU A 178 -21.89 -11.91 25.45
CA LEU A 178 -20.61 -11.96 26.16
C LEU A 178 -19.94 -10.59 26.23
N GLY A 179 -20.15 -9.78 25.20
CA GLY A 179 -19.42 -8.55 24.98
C GLY A 179 -19.62 -8.01 23.57
N GLN A 180 -18.69 -7.18 23.14
CA GLN A 180 -18.60 -6.67 21.77
C GLN A 180 -17.15 -6.59 21.31
N ILE A 181 -16.97 -6.67 20.00
CA ILE A 181 -15.69 -6.43 19.32
C ILE A 181 -15.89 -5.34 18.27
N GLU A 182 -14.98 -4.37 18.26
CA GLU A 182 -14.91 -3.33 17.24
C GLU A 182 -13.80 -3.70 16.25
N LEU A 183 -14.11 -3.59 14.96
CA LEU A 183 -13.12 -3.77 13.91
C LEU A 183 -13.36 -2.74 12.80
N GLU A 184 -12.27 -2.34 12.17
CA GLU A 184 -12.30 -1.66 10.88
C GLU A 184 -12.02 -2.66 9.77
N TYR A 185 -12.50 -2.39 8.55
CA TYR A 185 -12.24 -3.24 7.40
C TYR A 185 -11.78 -2.45 6.18
N LEU A 186 -11.03 -3.14 5.32
CA LEU A 186 -10.65 -2.71 3.98
C LEU A 186 -10.89 -3.87 3.00
N VAL A 187 -11.66 -3.63 1.94
CA VAL A 187 -11.94 -4.59 0.86
C VAL A 187 -11.19 -4.14 -0.39
N VAL A 188 -10.19 -4.90 -0.80
CA VAL A 188 -9.36 -4.64 -1.98
C VAL A 188 -9.75 -5.58 -3.10
N ARG A 189 -10.25 -5.03 -4.19
CA ARG A 189 -10.66 -5.78 -5.41
C ARG A 189 -9.59 -5.63 -6.50
N PRO A 190 -9.45 -6.59 -7.42
CA PRO A 190 -8.49 -6.46 -8.51
C PRO A 190 -8.86 -5.31 -9.44
N GLY A 191 -7.86 -4.55 -9.90
CA GLY A 191 -8.06 -3.50 -10.89
C GLY A 191 -8.45 -4.11 -12.24
N MET A 192 -9.56 -3.64 -12.82
CA MET A 192 -10.10 -4.22 -14.06
C MET A 192 -9.55 -3.58 -15.34
N ASN A 193 -9.00 -2.36 -15.25
CA ASN A 193 -8.72 -1.52 -16.41
C ASN A 193 -7.23 -1.46 -16.82
N PHE A 194 -6.37 -2.15 -16.08
CA PHE A 194 -4.95 -2.28 -16.39
C PHE A 194 -4.49 -3.72 -16.15
N LYS A 195 -3.37 -4.09 -16.77
CA LYS A 195 -2.74 -5.40 -16.56
C LYS A 195 -1.33 -5.20 -16.02
N CYS A 196 -0.98 -6.05 -15.08
CA CYS A 196 0.36 -6.19 -14.57
C CYS A 196 0.89 -7.56 -14.98
N ASP A 197 2.18 -7.64 -15.28
CA ASP A 197 2.89 -8.85 -15.63
C ASP A 197 4.26 -8.87 -14.94
N MET A 198 5.07 -9.89 -15.21
CA MET A 198 6.39 -10.05 -14.63
C MET A 198 7.51 -9.56 -15.56
N GLU A 199 7.21 -8.81 -16.63
CA GLU A 199 8.23 -8.33 -17.56
C GLU A 199 9.19 -7.36 -16.87
N VAL A 200 8.65 -6.41 -16.09
CA VAL A 200 9.44 -5.43 -15.32
C VAL A 200 8.78 -5.15 -13.98
N SER A 201 9.55 -5.29 -12.89
CA SER A 201 9.14 -4.92 -11.55
C SER A 201 10.21 -4.07 -10.85
N TYR A 202 9.79 -2.95 -10.26
CA TYR A 202 10.60 -2.09 -9.41
C TYR A 202 10.12 -2.05 -7.96
N THR A 203 9.16 -2.90 -7.56
CA THR A 203 8.49 -2.85 -6.24
C THR A 203 9.48 -2.83 -5.06
N ARG A 204 10.61 -3.54 -5.19
CA ARG A 204 11.70 -3.56 -4.20
C ARG A 204 13.03 -3.02 -4.73
N HIS A 205 13.02 -2.41 -5.92
CA HIS A 205 14.25 -1.97 -6.55
C HIS A 205 14.66 -0.60 -6.00
N TRP A 206 15.82 -0.59 -5.33
CA TRP A 206 16.52 0.63 -4.98
C TRP A 206 18.03 0.36 -5.09
N LYS A 207 18.76 1.21 -5.84
CA LYS A 207 20.21 1.04 -5.94
C LYS A 207 20.89 1.58 -4.69
N ASN A 208 21.95 0.92 -4.24
CA ASN A 208 22.75 1.41 -3.09
C ASN A 208 23.39 2.78 -3.36
N SER A 209 23.60 3.15 -4.62
CA SER A 209 24.09 4.48 -5.03
C SER A 209 23.03 5.58 -4.91
N TRP A 210 21.75 5.22 -4.77
CA TRP A 210 20.64 6.18 -4.65
C TRP A 210 20.47 6.59 -3.19
N CYS A 211 21.34 7.46 -2.72
CA CYS A 211 21.29 8.04 -1.38
C CYS A 211 21.34 9.56 -1.45
N GLY A 212 20.64 10.24 -0.53
CA GLY A 212 20.59 11.70 -0.48
C GLY A 212 20.05 12.36 -1.76
N LEU A 213 19.09 11.71 -2.43
CA LEU A 213 18.47 12.24 -3.65
C LEU A 213 17.73 13.55 -3.36
N ASP A 214 17.83 14.49 -4.30
CA ASP A 214 17.15 15.78 -4.21
C ASP A 214 15.76 15.67 -4.83
N VAL A 215 14.72 15.88 -4.03
CA VAL A 215 13.32 15.76 -4.45
C VAL A 215 12.62 17.12 -4.37
N GLY A 216 12.15 17.62 -5.51
CA GLY A 216 11.43 18.90 -5.58
C GLY A 216 9.99 18.76 -5.08
N HIS A 217 9.66 19.38 -3.95
CA HIS A 217 8.32 19.36 -3.35
C HIS A 217 7.32 20.17 -4.20
N ARG A 218 6.22 19.56 -4.65
CA ARG A 218 5.24 20.18 -5.57
C ARG A 218 5.89 20.84 -6.80
N GLY A 219 7.02 20.28 -7.24
CA GLY A 219 7.99 20.95 -8.11
C GLY A 219 8.97 21.84 -7.35
N SER A 220 8.83 23.15 -7.51
CA SER A 220 9.77 24.16 -6.96
C SER A 220 9.44 24.60 -5.53
N GLY A 221 8.44 24.01 -4.90
CA GLY A 221 8.05 24.24 -3.52
C GLY A 221 6.66 24.82 -3.34
N SER A 222 6.23 24.95 -2.09
CA SER A 222 4.92 25.52 -1.78
C SER A 222 4.87 27.02 -2.04
N SER A 223 3.80 27.46 -2.68
CA SER A 223 3.53 28.86 -3.01
C SER A 223 2.81 29.63 -1.89
N PHE A 224 2.23 28.91 -0.94
CA PHE A 224 1.28 29.46 0.04
C PHE A 224 1.68 29.12 1.49
N LYS A 225 2.80 29.68 1.94
CA LYS A 225 3.24 29.64 3.34
C LYS A 225 2.87 30.91 4.11
N ILE A 226 2.90 30.82 5.44
CA ILE A 226 2.66 31.96 6.34
C ILE A 226 3.66 33.10 6.06
N GLU A 227 4.93 32.77 5.83
CA GLU A 227 5.98 33.75 5.51
C GLU A 227 6.19 33.84 3.99
N PRO A 228 5.89 35.00 3.34
CA PRO A 228 5.98 35.13 1.89
C PRO A 228 7.37 34.84 1.31
N LYS A 229 8.44 35.17 2.05
CA LYS A 229 9.84 34.91 1.69
C LYS A 229 10.17 33.42 1.56
N ASN A 230 9.41 32.53 2.20
CA ASN A 230 9.65 31.09 2.18
C ASN A 230 8.87 30.38 1.07
N CYS A 231 8.01 31.10 0.35
CA CYS A 231 7.22 30.52 -0.72
C CYS A 231 7.99 30.46 -2.04
N ALA A 232 7.63 29.53 -2.90
CA ALA A 232 8.12 29.42 -4.27
C ALA A 232 7.61 30.59 -5.14
N GLU A 233 8.44 30.97 -6.13
CA GLU A 233 8.13 32.03 -7.10
C GLU A 233 7.23 31.55 -8.25
N VAL A 234 7.15 30.24 -8.46
CA VAL A 234 6.24 29.60 -9.41
C VAL A 234 5.14 28.89 -8.63
N ARG A 235 3.92 28.88 -9.17
CA ARG A 235 2.77 28.25 -8.53
C ARG A 235 3.00 26.74 -8.39
N GLU A 236 2.88 26.23 -7.16
CA GLU A 236 3.02 24.82 -6.81
C GLU A 236 2.09 23.91 -7.64
N ASN A 237 2.49 22.65 -7.86
CA ASN A 237 1.66 21.66 -8.55
C ASN A 237 1.25 22.06 -10.00
N THR A 238 2.09 22.88 -10.66
CA THR A 238 1.94 23.24 -12.09
C THR A 238 3.05 22.63 -12.93
N LEU A 239 2.85 22.53 -14.25
CA LEU A 239 3.90 22.07 -15.18
C LEU A 239 5.13 22.97 -15.10
N ALA A 240 4.96 24.28 -14.99
CA ALA A 240 6.04 25.24 -14.84
C ALA A 240 6.88 24.96 -13.58
N SER A 241 6.22 24.77 -12.42
CA SER A 241 6.91 24.48 -11.16
C SER A 241 7.74 23.20 -11.24
N LEU A 242 7.21 22.17 -11.90
CA LEU A 242 7.88 20.88 -12.08
C LEU A 242 9.06 20.99 -13.05
N LYS A 243 8.88 21.70 -14.18
CA LYS A 243 9.97 21.97 -15.14
C LYS A 243 11.13 22.72 -14.50
N VAL A 244 10.83 23.76 -13.73
CA VAL A 244 11.87 24.52 -13.00
C VAL A 244 12.63 23.61 -12.04
N ALA A 245 11.96 22.73 -11.29
CA ALA A 245 12.66 21.82 -10.40
C ALA A 245 13.59 20.83 -11.16
N ILE A 246 13.12 20.31 -12.30
CA ILE A 246 13.90 19.42 -13.18
C ILE A 246 15.14 20.14 -13.72
N GLU A 247 14.98 21.35 -14.24
CA GLU A 247 16.08 22.19 -14.77
C GLU A 247 17.14 22.51 -13.70
N HIS A 248 16.75 22.52 -12.43
CA HIS A 248 17.63 22.74 -11.28
C HIS A 248 18.13 21.43 -10.64
N GLY A 249 18.02 20.30 -11.36
CA GLY A 249 18.68 19.05 -11.02
C GLY A 249 17.94 18.17 -10.03
N ALA A 250 16.61 18.29 -9.93
CA ALA A 250 15.79 17.34 -9.19
C ALA A 250 16.01 15.90 -9.68
N ASP A 251 16.25 14.97 -8.76
CA ASP A 251 16.25 13.53 -9.07
C ASP A 251 14.83 13.01 -9.21
N PHE A 252 13.97 13.44 -8.28
CA PHE A 252 12.53 13.26 -8.33
C PHE A 252 11.82 14.61 -8.24
N VAL A 253 10.67 14.71 -8.87
CA VAL A 253 9.67 15.73 -8.52
C VAL A 253 8.51 15.05 -7.78
N GLU A 254 8.11 15.64 -6.68
CA GLU A 254 6.96 15.24 -5.89
C GLU A 254 5.78 16.15 -6.26
N PHE A 255 4.57 15.57 -6.29
CA PHE A 255 3.33 16.30 -6.50
C PHE A 255 2.11 15.50 -6.00
N ASP A 256 1.05 16.25 -5.68
CA ASP A 256 -0.19 15.75 -5.11
C ASP A 256 -1.21 15.38 -6.20
N VAL A 257 -1.72 14.15 -6.18
CA VAL A 257 -2.76 13.67 -7.10
C VAL A 257 -4.08 13.49 -6.37
N GLN A 258 -5.14 14.08 -6.93
CA GLN A 258 -6.53 13.85 -6.52
C GLN A 258 -7.45 13.62 -7.71
N LEU A 259 -8.69 13.16 -7.47
CA LEU A 259 -9.70 13.04 -8.52
C LEU A 259 -10.66 14.24 -8.53
N SER A 260 -10.93 14.75 -9.73
CA SER A 260 -12.08 15.63 -9.98
C SER A 260 -13.40 14.84 -9.91
N LYS A 261 -14.54 15.55 -9.94
CA LYS A 261 -15.88 14.94 -9.92
C LYS A 261 -16.11 13.91 -11.03
N ASP A 262 -15.56 14.17 -12.20
CA ASP A 262 -15.60 13.32 -13.39
C ASP A 262 -14.49 12.26 -13.42
N LEU A 263 -13.86 11.99 -12.27
CA LEU A 263 -12.83 10.96 -12.06
C LEU A 263 -11.58 11.17 -12.92
N VAL A 264 -11.17 12.43 -13.13
CA VAL A 264 -9.91 12.74 -13.81
C VAL A 264 -8.82 12.96 -12.75
N PRO A 265 -7.67 12.25 -12.80
CA PRO A 265 -6.55 12.54 -11.92
C PRO A 265 -5.92 13.89 -12.24
N ILE A 266 -6.00 14.81 -11.29
CA ILE A 266 -5.49 16.18 -11.37
C ILE A 266 -4.42 16.41 -10.32
N ILE A 267 -3.56 17.40 -10.58
CA ILE A 267 -2.46 17.75 -9.67
C ILE A 267 -2.86 18.96 -8.82
N TYR A 268 -3.07 18.74 -7.52
CA TYR A 268 -3.48 19.77 -6.57
C TYR A 268 -3.39 19.28 -5.11
N HIS A 269 -2.97 20.15 -4.19
CA HIS A 269 -2.72 19.76 -2.80
C HIS A 269 -3.95 19.80 -1.88
N ASP A 270 -4.72 20.88 -1.87
CA ASP A 270 -5.81 21.06 -0.89
C ASP A 270 -7.09 20.31 -1.30
N PHE A 271 -7.86 19.80 -0.35
CA PHE A 271 -9.16 19.16 -0.63
C PHE A 271 -10.26 20.16 -1.02
N HIS A 272 -10.02 21.46 -0.82
CA HIS A 272 -10.96 22.54 -1.09
C HIS A 272 -10.33 23.63 -1.94
N VAL A 273 -11.18 24.36 -2.63
CA VAL A 273 -10.81 25.52 -3.45
C VAL A 273 -11.74 26.70 -3.16
N CYS A 274 -11.28 27.93 -3.43
CA CYS A 274 -12.13 29.12 -3.31
C CYS A 274 -12.54 29.65 -4.70
N ILE A 275 -13.82 29.96 -4.88
CA ILE A 275 -14.35 30.60 -6.10
C ILE A 275 -14.91 31.99 -5.77
N ALA A 276 -14.56 32.97 -6.59
CA ALA A 276 -15.16 34.32 -6.50
C ALA A 276 -16.54 34.37 -7.17
N MET A 277 -17.57 34.79 -6.43
CA MET A 277 -18.95 34.94 -6.92
C MET A 277 -19.20 36.26 -7.69
N LYS A 278 -18.30 37.25 -7.61
CA LYS A 278 -18.45 38.57 -8.28
C LYS A 278 -17.24 38.94 -9.14
N ARG A 279 -17.47 39.73 -10.21
CA ARG A 279 -16.40 40.27 -11.07
C ARG A 279 -15.64 41.42 -10.38
N LYS A 280 -14.36 41.17 -10.10
CA LYS A 280 -13.16 42.02 -9.84
C LYS A 280 -13.25 43.35 -9.09
N LYS A 281 -14.33 44.16 -9.10
CA LYS A 281 -14.23 45.55 -8.62
C LYS A 281 -14.55 45.79 -7.14
N GLN A 282 -15.22 44.89 -6.44
CA GLN A 282 -15.40 44.93 -4.97
C GLN A 282 -15.66 43.50 -4.48
N LEU A 283 -14.63 42.80 -4.00
CA LEU A 283 -14.76 41.46 -3.40
C LEU A 283 -14.77 41.59 -1.87
N GLU A 284 -15.94 41.40 -1.26
CA GLU A 284 -16.08 41.27 0.20
C GLU A 284 -15.84 39.81 0.63
N ASP A 285 -15.63 39.53 1.92
CA ASP A 285 -15.42 38.15 2.42
C ASP A 285 -16.62 37.23 2.10
N SER A 286 -17.82 37.81 1.99
CA SER A 286 -19.06 37.15 1.60
C SER A 286 -19.11 36.71 0.14
N ASP A 287 -18.16 37.13 -0.69
CA ASP A 287 -18.15 36.89 -2.14
C ASP A 287 -17.26 35.71 -2.56
N MET A 288 -16.57 35.03 -1.63
CA MET A 288 -15.75 33.85 -1.90
C MET A 288 -16.43 32.60 -1.34
N LEU A 289 -16.63 31.60 -2.18
CA LEU A 289 -17.19 30.30 -1.78
C LEU A 289 -16.09 29.25 -1.68
N GLU A 290 -15.94 28.64 -0.52
CA GLU A 290 -15.15 27.43 -0.36
C GLU A 290 -15.97 26.22 -0.84
N LEU A 291 -15.41 25.48 -1.79
CA LEU A 291 -16.02 24.29 -2.35
C LEU A 291 -15.07 23.09 -2.27
N PRO A 292 -15.57 21.88 -1.94
CA PRO A 292 -14.78 20.66 -2.07
C PRO A 292 -14.37 20.46 -3.53
N LEU A 293 -13.09 20.21 -3.76
CA LEU A 293 -12.54 20.03 -5.12
C LEU A 293 -13.23 18.87 -5.85
N LYS A 294 -13.53 17.78 -5.13
CA LYS A 294 -14.22 16.60 -5.64
C LYS A 294 -15.63 16.86 -6.19
N ASP A 295 -16.23 18.02 -5.89
CA ASP A 295 -17.57 18.37 -6.34
C ASP A 295 -17.56 19.16 -7.67
N LEU A 296 -16.36 19.39 -8.25
CA LEU A 296 -16.13 20.11 -9.50
C LEU A 296 -15.52 19.19 -10.55
N THR A 297 -16.01 19.27 -11.80
CA THR A 297 -15.36 18.58 -12.94
C THR A 297 -14.05 19.27 -13.32
N LEU A 298 -13.18 18.59 -14.07
CA LEU A 298 -11.94 19.22 -14.57
C LEU A 298 -12.23 20.48 -15.41
N GLU A 299 -13.25 20.41 -16.27
CA GLU A 299 -13.68 21.57 -17.08
C GLU A 299 -14.10 22.75 -16.18
N GLN A 300 -14.87 22.48 -15.12
CA GLN A 300 -15.28 23.50 -14.16
C GLN A 300 -14.07 24.10 -13.42
N LEU A 301 -13.13 23.27 -12.97
CA LEU A 301 -11.90 23.72 -12.29
C LEU A 301 -11.04 24.64 -13.17
N ARG A 302 -10.97 24.37 -14.49
CA ARG A 302 -10.20 25.18 -15.44
C ARG A 302 -10.91 26.46 -15.89
N LEU A 303 -12.24 26.44 -16.00
CA LEU A 303 -13.02 27.61 -16.45
C LEU A 303 -13.30 28.61 -15.33
N LEU A 304 -13.44 28.13 -14.09
CA LEU A 304 -13.70 28.98 -12.95
C LEU A 304 -12.41 29.73 -12.56
N LYS A 305 -12.56 30.97 -12.11
CA LYS A 305 -11.44 31.67 -11.48
C LYS A 305 -11.24 31.12 -10.07
N VAL A 306 -10.52 30.02 -9.98
CA VAL A 306 -10.25 29.29 -8.75
C VAL A 306 -9.01 29.84 -8.07
N TYR A 307 -9.16 30.16 -6.79
CA TYR A 307 -8.10 30.65 -5.92
C TYR A 307 -7.72 29.58 -4.91
N HIS A 308 -6.44 29.57 -4.51
CA HIS A 308 -6.01 28.78 -3.37
C HIS A 308 -6.73 29.25 -2.09
N LEU A 309 -6.94 28.37 -1.10
CA LEU A 309 -7.60 28.73 0.17
C LEU A 309 -6.94 29.94 0.83
N SER A 310 -5.61 29.95 0.84
CA SER A 310 -4.80 31.06 1.36
C SER A 310 -5.04 32.37 0.61
N GLU A 311 -5.14 32.35 -0.73
CA GLU A 311 -5.46 33.55 -1.52
C GLU A 311 -6.88 34.04 -1.28
N GLY A 312 -7.85 33.11 -1.17
CA GLY A 312 -9.24 33.44 -0.83
C GLY A 312 -9.34 34.13 0.53
N LYS A 313 -8.60 33.65 1.53
CA LYS A 313 -8.55 34.22 2.89
C LYS A 313 -7.80 35.55 2.94
N THR A 314 -6.69 35.69 2.21
CA THR A 314 -5.81 36.88 2.31
C THR A 314 -6.08 37.96 1.27
N LYS A 315 -6.85 37.67 0.22
CA LYS A 315 -7.18 38.57 -0.90
C LYS A 315 -5.98 39.11 -1.69
N ASN A 316 -4.81 38.50 -1.56
CA ASN A 316 -3.61 38.86 -2.32
C ASN A 316 -3.33 37.79 -3.37
N PRO A 317 -3.86 37.93 -4.62
CA PRO A 317 -3.47 37.04 -5.71
C PRO A 317 -1.97 37.22 -5.93
N ARG A 318 -1.23 36.11 -5.90
CA ARG A 318 0.24 36.15 -5.99
C ARG A 318 0.73 35.91 -7.42
N PHE A 319 -0.02 35.13 -8.18
CA PHE A 319 0.30 34.74 -9.54
C PHE A 319 -0.64 35.45 -10.51
N PHE A 320 -0.07 36.02 -11.56
CA PHE A 320 -0.81 36.78 -12.58
C PHE A 320 -0.57 36.24 -14.00
N ASP A 321 0.05 35.06 -14.11
CA ASP A 321 0.42 34.43 -15.39
C ASP A 321 -0.73 33.60 -15.97
N ASP A 322 -1.96 34.13 -15.89
CA ASP A 322 -3.19 33.45 -16.33
C ASP A 322 -3.17 33.09 -17.84
N ASP A 323 -2.29 33.69 -18.63
CA ASP A 323 -2.16 33.46 -20.07
C ASP A 323 -1.16 32.34 -20.44
N LEU A 324 -0.33 31.87 -19.50
CA LEU A 324 0.66 30.81 -19.75
C LEU A 324 0.08 29.44 -19.40
N GLU A 325 0.02 28.54 -20.39
CA GLU A 325 -0.59 27.20 -20.25
C GLU A 325 0.13 26.37 -19.16
N ASP A 326 1.46 26.38 -19.12
CA ASP A 326 2.25 25.63 -18.13
C ASP A 326 2.07 26.14 -16.68
N HIS A 327 1.60 27.37 -16.51
CA HIS A 327 1.38 28.01 -15.20
C HIS A 327 -0.06 27.78 -14.69
N GLN A 328 -0.94 27.18 -15.51
CA GLN A 328 -2.31 26.95 -15.12
C GLN A 328 -2.42 25.88 -14.01
N PRO A 329 -3.32 26.07 -13.03
CA PRO A 329 -3.59 25.06 -12.03
C PRO A 329 -4.33 23.85 -12.62
N PHE A 330 -4.35 22.76 -11.87
CA PHE A 330 -5.03 21.51 -12.24
C PHE A 330 -4.55 20.91 -13.58
N PRO A 331 -3.22 20.78 -13.81
CA PRO A 331 -2.76 19.89 -14.88
C PRO A 331 -3.22 18.46 -14.55
N THR A 332 -3.38 17.62 -15.56
CA THR A 332 -3.75 16.21 -15.33
C THR A 332 -2.51 15.36 -15.11
N LEU A 333 -2.64 14.26 -14.36
CA LEU A 333 -1.54 13.31 -14.19
C LEU A 333 -1.02 12.77 -15.52
N GLN A 334 -1.93 12.51 -16.47
CA GLN A 334 -1.56 12.11 -17.82
C GLN A 334 -0.65 13.17 -18.48
N GLN A 335 -1.04 14.44 -18.41
CA GLN A 335 -0.27 15.55 -19.00
C GLN A 335 1.15 15.62 -18.42
N LEU A 336 1.30 15.44 -17.10
CA LEU A 336 2.62 15.40 -16.46
C LEU A 336 3.48 14.24 -16.98
N LEU A 337 2.90 13.04 -17.06
CA LEU A 337 3.61 11.83 -17.50
C LEU A 337 4.12 11.95 -18.94
N GLU A 338 3.33 12.59 -19.81
CA GLU A 338 3.62 12.75 -21.24
C GLU A 338 4.56 13.92 -21.56
N VAL A 339 4.49 15.04 -20.81
CA VAL A 339 5.18 16.29 -21.16
C VAL A 339 6.55 16.44 -20.49
N LEU A 340 6.72 15.96 -19.25
CA LEU A 340 7.96 16.18 -18.50
C LEU A 340 9.08 15.23 -18.95
N ASP A 341 10.34 15.61 -18.74
CA ASP A 341 11.52 14.82 -19.14
C ASP A 341 11.44 13.38 -18.61
N PRO A 342 11.46 12.31 -19.43
CA PRO A 342 11.36 10.91 -18.98
C PRO A 342 12.48 10.46 -18.02
N HIS A 343 13.57 11.20 -17.93
CA HIS A 343 14.72 10.93 -17.07
C HIS A 343 14.69 11.66 -15.72
N VAL A 344 13.56 12.24 -15.31
CA VAL A 344 13.29 12.57 -13.90
C VAL A 344 12.35 11.54 -13.28
N GLY A 345 12.57 11.19 -12.01
CA GLY A 345 11.66 10.34 -11.26
C GLY A 345 10.41 11.10 -10.81
N PHE A 346 9.27 10.42 -10.68
CA PHE A 346 8.07 10.99 -10.04
C PHE A 346 7.84 10.35 -8.68
N ASN A 347 7.62 11.18 -7.66
CA ASN A 347 6.98 10.77 -6.42
C ASN A 347 5.52 11.21 -6.49
N VAL A 348 4.62 10.26 -6.73
CA VAL A 348 3.19 10.50 -6.94
C VAL A 348 2.47 10.34 -5.61
N GLU A 349 2.19 11.46 -4.93
CA GLU A 349 1.42 11.43 -3.69
C GLU A 349 -0.08 11.26 -4.00
N ILE A 350 -0.65 10.11 -3.66
CA ILE A 350 -2.09 9.90 -3.72
C ILE A 350 -2.72 10.45 -2.44
N LYS A 351 -3.43 11.56 -2.59
CA LYS A 351 -4.16 12.17 -1.47
C LYS A 351 -5.45 11.41 -1.23
N TRP A 352 -5.68 11.05 0.02
CA TRP A 352 -6.94 10.47 0.45
C TRP A 352 -7.30 11.06 1.79
N THR A 353 -8.57 11.39 1.98
CA THR A 353 -9.02 12.10 3.17
C THR A 353 -8.95 11.18 4.39
N MET A 354 -8.58 11.72 5.53
CA MET A 354 -8.39 10.97 6.76
C MET A 354 -9.20 11.56 7.92
N GLN A 355 -9.53 10.68 8.85
CA GLN A 355 -10.08 11.08 10.14
C GLN A 355 -8.94 11.53 11.05
N LEU A 356 -9.13 12.65 11.75
CA LEU A 356 -8.25 13.14 12.79
C LEU A 356 -8.55 12.47 14.13
N HIS A 357 -7.58 12.47 15.04
CA HIS A 357 -7.71 11.86 16.36
C HIS A 357 -8.84 12.48 17.21
N ASP A 358 -9.23 13.73 16.96
CA ASP A 358 -10.38 14.39 17.61
C ASP A 358 -11.75 13.95 17.05
N GLY A 359 -11.75 13.06 16.06
CA GLY A 359 -12.95 12.53 15.40
C GLY A 359 -13.43 13.35 14.20
N SER A 360 -12.86 14.52 13.94
CA SER A 360 -13.15 15.31 12.74
C SER A 360 -12.53 14.67 11.49
N TYR A 361 -12.97 15.10 10.30
CA TYR A 361 -12.49 14.59 9.02
C TYR A 361 -11.99 15.74 8.16
N GLU A 362 -10.91 15.51 7.41
CA GLU A 362 -10.39 16.49 6.45
C GLU A 362 -11.43 16.82 5.37
N LEU A 363 -12.08 15.78 4.83
CA LEU A 363 -13.21 15.87 3.92
C LEU A 363 -13.92 14.51 3.87
N LYS A 364 -15.25 14.49 3.80
CA LYS A 364 -16.01 13.25 3.57
C LYS A 364 -16.10 13.00 2.07
N ASP A 365 -15.40 11.98 1.58
CA ASP A 365 -15.41 11.60 0.16
C ASP A 365 -16.45 10.49 -0.10
N PRO A 366 -17.41 10.69 -1.03
CA PRO A 366 -18.36 9.64 -1.43
C PRO A 366 -17.79 8.62 -2.42
N VAL A 367 -16.61 8.88 -3.02
CA VAL A 367 -16.00 7.97 -4.00
C VAL A 367 -15.48 6.72 -3.27
N ASP A 368 -15.70 5.55 -3.85
CA ASP A 368 -15.14 4.31 -3.31
C ASP A 368 -13.62 4.25 -3.54
N ILE A 369 -12.87 3.87 -2.50
CA ILE A 369 -11.40 3.86 -2.52
C ILE A 369 -10.82 2.92 -3.60
N ASN A 370 -11.52 1.84 -4.00
CA ASN A 370 -11.06 1.02 -5.13
C ASN A 370 -11.13 1.81 -6.43
N THR A 371 -12.27 2.43 -6.71
CA THR A 371 -12.44 3.28 -7.89
C THR A 371 -11.37 4.38 -7.93
N TYR A 372 -11.09 5.02 -6.79
CA TYR A 372 -10.11 6.08 -6.70
C TYR A 372 -8.69 5.62 -7.07
N VAL A 373 -8.20 4.57 -6.38
CA VAL A 373 -6.86 4.02 -6.61
C VAL A 373 -6.73 3.42 -8.01
N ASP A 374 -7.76 2.71 -8.48
CA ASP A 374 -7.74 2.08 -9.81
C ASP A 374 -7.66 3.11 -10.93
N THR A 375 -8.38 4.23 -10.80
CA THR A 375 -8.35 5.33 -11.78
C THR A 375 -6.95 5.94 -11.90
N ILE A 376 -6.29 6.19 -10.77
CA ILE A 376 -4.93 6.75 -10.76
C ILE A 376 -3.92 5.73 -11.30
N LEU A 377 -3.99 4.48 -10.85
CA LEU A 377 -3.12 3.39 -11.32
C LEU A 377 -3.24 3.18 -12.83
N GLU A 378 -4.46 3.22 -13.36
CA GLU A 378 -4.72 3.08 -14.79
C GLU A 378 -3.96 4.13 -15.61
N VAL A 379 -4.04 5.41 -15.21
CA VAL A 379 -3.33 6.50 -15.89
C VAL A 379 -1.82 6.30 -15.79
N VAL A 380 -1.30 5.97 -14.60
CA VAL A 380 0.14 5.78 -14.42
C VAL A 380 0.67 4.61 -15.24
N ILE A 381 0.01 3.45 -15.19
CA ILE A 381 0.48 2.24 -15.89
C ILE A 381 0.47 2.46 -17.41
N LYS A 382 -0.52 3.17 -17.95
CA LYS A 382 -0.64 3.45 -19.39
C LYS A 382 0.33 4.51 -19.89
N HIS A 383 0.59 5.57 -19.12
CA HIS A 383 1.29 6.76 -19.63
C HIS A 383 2.72 6.95 -19.09
N ALA A 384 3.13 6.22 -18.06
CA ALA A 384 4.46 6.41 -17.46
C ALA A 384 5.64 5.88 -18.30
N GLY A 385 5.39 4.99 -19.26
CA GLY A 385 6.45 4.34 -20.04
C GLY A 385 7.52 3.69 -19.16
N ASN A 386 8.77 4.16 -19.30
CA ASN A 386 9.95 3.68 -18.57
C ASN A 386 10.39 4.58 -17.40
N ARG A 387 9.60 5.63 -17.10
CA ARG A 387 9.89 6.57 -16.02
C ARG A 387 10.01 5.87 -14.67
N LYS A 388 10.91 6.35 -13.83
CA LYS A 388 10.98 5.92 -12.42
C LYS A 388 9.84 6.57 -11.64
N ILE A 389 8.96 5.76 -11.06
CA ILE A 389 7.83 6.23 -10.27
C ILE A 389 7.89 5.58 -8.90
N ILE A 390 7.62 6.38 -7.88
CA ILE A 390 7.30 5.96 -6.53
C ILE A 390 5.90 6.48 -6.24
N PHE A 391 5.04 5.65 -5.64
CA PHE A 391 3.80 6.13 -5.06
C PHE A 391 3.99 6.45 -3.58
N SER A 392 3.35 7.51 -3.11
CA SER A 392 3.27 7.83 -1.68
C SER A 392 1.86 8.15 -1.24
N SER A 393 1.53 7.93 0.03
CA SER A 393 0.27 8.39 0.63
C SER A 393 0.38 8.44 2.15
N PHE A 394 -0.29 9.40 2.79
CA PHE A 394 -0.50 9.41 4.25
C PHE A 394 -1.51 8.35 4.70
N ASN A 395 -2.33 7.85 3.77
CA ASN A 395 -3.32 6.84 4.07
C ASN A 395 -2.72 5.43 3.94
N ALA A 396 -2.66 4.72 5.06
CA ALA A 396 -2.09 3.36 5.14
C ALA A 396 -2.88 2.32 4.33
N ASP A 397 -4.19 2.50 4.17
CA ASP A 397 -5.03 1.63 3.34
C ASP A 397 -4.74 1.86 1.85
N VAL A 398 -4.58 3.12 1.39
CA VAL A 398 -4.13 3.42 0.01
C VAL A 398 -2.79 2.75 -0.30
N CYS A 399 -1.80 2.85 0.59
CA CYS A 399 -0.50 2.19 0.40
C CYS A 399 -0.64 0.66 0.26
N THR A 400 -1.50 0.06 1.09
CA THR A 400 -1.79 -1.37 1.05
C THR A 400 -2.48 -1.76 -0.27
N MET A 401 -3.45 -0.96 -0.72
CA MET A 401 -4.14 -1.18 -2.00
C MET A 401 -3.19 -1.07 -3.19
N LEU A 402 -2.33 -0.05 -3.22
CA LEU A 402 -1.31 0.12 -4.26
C LEU A 402 -0.36 -1.08 -4.30
N ARG A 403 0.04 -1.62 -3.14
CA ARG A 403 0.87 -2.81 -3.09
C ARG A 403 0.15 -4.05 -3.62
N LEU A 404 -1.11 -4.24 -3.24
CA LEU A 404 -1.89 -5.42 -3.62
C LEU A 404 -2.33 -5.39 -5.08
N LYS A 405 -2.56 -4.21 -5.67
CA LYS A 405 -3.12 -4.07 -7.03
C LYS A 405 -2.08 -4.10 -8.15
N GLN A 406 -0.80 -3.85 -7.88
CA GLN A 406 0.25 -3.83 -8.91
C GLN A 406 1.61 -4.31 -8.38
N ASN A 407 2.51 -4.67 -9.29
CA ASN A 407 3.85 -5.18 -9.00
C ASN A 407 4.96 -4.43 -9.76
N LYS A 408 4.67 -3.26 -10.35
CA LYS A 408 5.63 -2.51 -11.18
C LYS A 408 6.34 -1.41 -10.40
N TYR A 409 5.63 -0.61 -9.62
CA TYR A 409 6.16 0.57 -8.96
C TYR A 409 6.24 0.38 -7.44
N PRO A 410 7.33 0.87 -6.80
CA PRO A 410 7.45 0.90 -5.36
C PRO A 410 6.49 1.89 -4.70
N ILE A 411 6.24 1.66 -3.41
CA ILE A 411 5.41 2.50 -2.56
C ILE A 411 6.23 2.93 -1.34
N ILE A 412 6.14 4.20 -0.96
CA ILE A 412 6.64 4.71 0.33
C ILE A 412 5.48 5.27 1.16
N PHE A 413 5.40 4.91 2.44
CA PHE A 413 4.33 5.36 3.33
C PHE A 413 4.66 6.72 3.97
N LEU A 414 3.82 7.73 3.76
CA LEU A 414 3.99 9.04 4.39
C LEU A 414 3.48 9.01 5.82
N THR A 415 4.25 9.58 6.74
CA THR A 415 3.81 9.76 8.13
C THR A 415 4.26 11.11 8.67
N VAL A 416 3.37 11.73 9.44
CA VAL A 416 3.70 12.91 10.24
C VAL A 416 4.45 12.49 11.51
N GLY A 417 4.32 11.23 11.93
CA GLY A 417 4.89 10.70 13.15
C GLY A 417 4.41 11.48 14.37
N GLN A 418 5.30 11.67 15.33
CA GLN A 418 5.01 12.52 16.48
C GLN A 418 5.31 13.98 16.11
N SER A 419 4.30 14.84 16.05
CA SER A 419 4.51 16.26 15.75
C SER A 419 3.71 17.15 16.69
N VAL A 420 4.27 18.32 17.01
CA VAL A 420 3.51 19.40 17.66
C VAL A 420 2.91 20.38 16.65
N LYS A 421 3.31 20.27 15.37
CA LYS A 421 2.91 21.17 14.29
C LYS A 421 1.60 20.75 13.62
N TYR A 422 1.39 19.46 13.49
CA TYR A 422 0.27 18.89 12.75
C TYR A 422 -0.65 18.07 13.66
N PRO A 423 -1.97 18.09 13.43
CA PRO A 423 -2.89 17.25 14.16
C PRO A 423 -2.60 15.77 13.87
N GLN A 424 -2.74 14.92 14.89
CA GLN A 424 -2.59 13.49 14.75
C GLN A 424 -3.79 12.89 14.01
N TYR A 425 -3.54 11.96 13.09
CA TYR A 425 -4.58 11.15 12.46
C TYR A 425 -5.15 10.12 13.44
N HIS A 426 -6.35 9.58 13.18
CA HIS A 426 -6.98 8.53 13.99
C HIS A 426 -6.27 7.17 13.81
N ASP A 427 -5.70 6.90 12.64
CA ASP A 427 -5.10 5.61 12.29
C ASP A 427 -3.80 5.34 13.08
N PRO A 428 -3.74 4.30 13.94
CA PRO A 428 -2.56 4.00 14.75
C PRO A 428 -1.29 3.71 13.95
N ARG A 429 -1.41 3.29 12.70
CA ARG A 429 -0.26 3.05 11.81
C ARG A 429 0.55 4.33 11.56
N CYS A 430 -0.09 5.49 11.70
CA CYS A 430 0.51 6.80 11.47
C CYS A 430 1.12 7.46 12.72
N PHE A 431 1.01 6.87 13.92
CA PHE A 431 1.28 7.59 15.17
C PHE A 431 2.77 7.90 15.42
N SER A 432 3.67 7.15 14.81
CA SER A 432 5.12 7.28 14.99
C SER A 432 5.86 6.72 13.78
N ILE A 433 7.16 7.00 13.67
CA ILE A 433 8.01 6.31 12.68
C ILE A 433 8.08 4.80 12.97
N GLU A 434 8.06 4.37 14.23
CA GLU A 434 8.08 2.94 14.59
C GLU A 434 6.86 2.18 14.05
N THR A 435 5.65 2.69 14.31
CA THR A 435 4.41 2.10 13.76
C THR A 435 4.38 2.17 12.24
N ALA A 436 4.94 3.23 11.64
CA ALA A 436 5.06 3.35 10.19
C ALA A 436 6.04 2.32 9.59
N VAL A 437 7.15 2.01 10.29
CA VAL A 437 8.09 0.94 9.91
C VAL A 437 7.38 -0.41 9.98
N HIS A 438 6.65 -0.71 11.06
CA HIS A 438 5.91 -1.97 11.17
C HIS A 438 4.87 -2.12 10.07
N HIS A 439 4.10 -1.06 9.77
CA HIS A 439 3.15 -1.07 8.65
C HIS A 439 3.85 -1.26 7.29
N ALA A 440 4.97 -0.57 7.04
CA ALA A 440 5.69 -0.69 5.78
C ALA A 440 6.30 -2.10 5.59
N VAL A 441 6.78 -2.74 6.65
CA VAL A 441 7.22 -4.14 6.62
C VAL A 441 6.04 -5.08 6.38
N MET A 442 4.93 -4.89 7.10
CA MET A 442 3.71 -5.70 7.01
C MET A 442 3.11 -5.70 5.62
N SER A 443 2.97 -4.50 5.05
CA SER A 443 2.41 -4.29 3.71
C SER A 443 3.47 -4.36 2.62
N GLU A 444 4.68 -4.87 2.88
CA GLU A 444 5.70 -5.08 1.85
C GLU A 444 6.03 -3.83 1.00
N LEU A 445 6.05 -2.65 1.63
CA LEU A 445 6.35 -1.38 0.99
C LEU A 445 7.87 -1.17 0.82
N LEU A 446 8.30 -0.33 -0.12
CA LEU A 446 9.73 -0.05 -0.32
C LEU A 446 10.32 0.76 0.85
N GLY A 447 9.52 1.67 1.43
CA GLY A 447 10.02 2.55 2.48
C GLY A 447 8.97 3.41 3.15
N ILE A 448 9.46 4.39 3.89
CA ILE A 448 8.66 5.41 4.57
C ILE A 448 9.16 6.80 4.21
N ASN A 449 8.27 7.78 4.33
CA ASN A 449 8.56 9.20 4.12
C ASN A 449 8.07 9.99 5.34
N VAL A 450 9.01 10.47 6.15
CA VAL A 450 8.72 10.94 7.51
C VAL A 450 8.89 12.45 7.63
N HIS A 451 8.22 13.06 8.60
CA HIS A 451 8.42 14.48 8.88
C HIS A 451 9.82 14.74 9.47
N THR A 452 10.52 15.76 8.96
CA THR A 452 11.92 16.07 9.37
C THR A 452 12.03 16.42 10.86
N GLU A 453 11.01 17.05 11.45
CA GLU A 453 10.99 17.36 12.89
C GLU A 453 11.28 16.12 13.76
N ASP A 454 10.71 14.97 13.39
CA ASP A 454 10.84 13.74 14.18
C ASP A 454 12.28 13.19 14.11
N ILE A 455 12.90 13.24 12.92
CA ILE A 455 14.31 12.87 12.72
C ILE A 455 15.25 13.81 13.47
N LEU A 456 15.01 15.13 13.43
CA LEU A 456 15.86 16.09 14.12
C LEU A 456 15.78 15.93 15.63
N ARG A 457 14.62 15.52 16.15
CA ARG A 457 14.43 15.20 17.57
C ARG A 457 15.13 13.89 17.96
N ASP A 458 15.01 12.85 17.13
CA ASP A 458 15.67 11.56 17.36
C ASP A 458 16.26 10.97 16.06
N PRO A 459 17.54 11.25 15.77
CA PRO A 459 18.22 10.73 14.58
C PRO A 459 18.34 9.20 14.54
N SER A 460 18.16 8.51 15.68
CA SER A 460 18.26 7.04 15.73
C SER A 460 17.15 6.35 14.95
N GLN A 461 16.04 7.04 14.69
CA GLN A 461 14.91 6.49 13.94
C GLN A 461 15.23 6.23 12.46
N VAL A 462 16.25 6.89 11.90
CA VAL A 462 16.79 6.53 10.57
C VAL A 462 17.33 5.11 10.58
N LYS A 463 18.00 4.70 11.67
CA LYS A 463 18.50 3.32 11.82
C LYS A 463 17.36 2.32 12.00
N LEU A 464 16.25 2.71 12.62
CA LEU A 464 15.08 1.84 12.78
C LEU A 464 14.53 1.40 11.42
N ALA A 465 14.30 2.35 10.50
CA ALA A 465 13.82 2.05 9.16
C ALA A 465 14.86 1.27 8.32
N THR A 466 16.11 1.73 8.30
CA THR A 466 17.16 1.12 7.46
C THR A 466 17.53 -0.29 7.92
N THR A 467 17.53 -0.57 9.23
CA THR A 467 17.75 -1.93 9.77
C THR A 467 16.59 -2.87 9.42
N ALA A 468 15.38 -2.35 9.25
CA ALA A 468 14.23 -3.11 8.73
C ALA A 468 14.30 -3.36 7.21
N GLY A 469 15.33 -2.85 6.52
CA GLY A 469 15.50 -2.98 5.08
C GLY A 469 14.66 -2.00 4.25
N LEU A 470 14.16 -0.93 4.88
CA LEU A 470 13.34 0.10 4.24
C LEU A 470 14.21 1.27 3.77
N ILE A 471 13.82 1.89 2.66
CA ILE A 471 14.30 3.23 2.34
C ILE A 471 13.58 4.25 3.20
N ILE A 472 14.22 5.39 3.44
CA ILE A 472 13.65 6.48 4.23
C ILE A 472 13.86 7.81 3.53
N PHE A 473 12.74 8.49 3.30
CA PHE A 473 12.66 9.85 2.80
C PHE A 473 12.25 10.78 3.95
N CYS A 474 12.50 12.08 3.80
CA CYS A 474 11.90 13.06 4.69
C CYS A 474 11.35 14.29 3.97
N TRP A 475 10.40 14.95 4.62
CA TRP A 475 9.76 16.19 4.17
C TRP A 475 9.55 17.13 5.38
N GLY A 476 9.45 18.42 5.13
CA GLY A 476 9.18 19.41 6.18
C GLY A 476 9.85 20.74 5.92
N ASP A 477 9.38 21.79 6.59
CA ASP A 477 9.90 23.15 6.45
C ASP A 477 11.36 23.27 6.91
N GLU A 478 11.82 22.40 7.80
CA GLU A 478 13.21 22.31 8.26
C GLU A 478 14.19 22.00 7.13
N ASN A 479 13.71 21.41 6.02
CA ASN A 479 14.53 21.15 4.85
C ASN A 479 14.82 22.42 4.03
N ALA A 480 14.24 23.57 4.36
CA ALA A 480 14.59 24.86 3.75
C ALA A 480 15.90 25.45 4.31
N ASP A 481 16.91 24.60 4.54
CA ASP A 481 18.23 24.99 5.02
C ASP A 481 19.33 24.03 4.49
N LYS A 482 20.44 24.60 3.98
CA LYS A 482 21.53 23.82 3.38
C LYS A 482 22.27 22.95 4.40
N ALA A 483 22.42 23.43 5.64
CA ALA A 483 23.12 22.65 6.67
C ALA A 483 22.25 21.48 7.13
N THR A 484 20.95 21.69 7.29
CA THR A 484 19.98 20.62 7.58
C THR A 484 19.94 19.57 6.47
N ILE A 485 19.81 19.97 5.20
CA ILE A 485 19.85 19.04 4.07
C ILE A 485 21.14 18.22 4.08
N LYS A 486 22.30 18.88 4.23
CA LYS A 486 23.59 18.20 4.29
C LYS A 486 23.65 17.19 5.44
N TYR A 487 23.23 17.58 6.63
CA TYR A 487 23.17 16.71 7.81
C TYR A 487 22.29 15.48 7.57
N LEU A 488 21.10 15.67 6.98
CA LEU A 488 20.18 14.58 6.64
C LEU A 488 20.78 13.62 5.61
N LYS A 489 21.51 14.11 4.60
CA LYS A 489 22.24 13.25 3.65
C LYS A 489 23.34 12.45 4.35
N GLU A 490 24.11 13.09 5.23
CA GLU A 490 25.17 12.43 6.02
C GLU A 490 24.62 11.39 6.99
N LEU A 491 23.40 11.59 7.50
CA LEU A 491 22.70 10.63 8.36
C LEU A 491 22.26 9.37 7.61
N GLY A 492 22.26 9.39 6.27
CA GLY A 492 21.96 8.24 5.42
C GLY A 492 20.53 8.20 4.89
N LEU A 493 19.83 9.33 4.82
CA LEU A 493 18.53 9.40 4.16
C LEU A 493 18.65 9.11 2.66
N HIS A 494 17.67 8.42 2.09
CA HIS A 494 17.67 8.03 0.69
C HIS A 494 17.16 9.15 -0.23
N GLY A 495 16.22 9.97 0.25
CA GLY A 495 15.70 11.13 -0.45
C GLY A 495 15.28 12.23 0.52
N ILE A 496 15.43 13.48 0.10
CA ILE A 496 15.04 14.66 0.88
C ILE A 496 14.12 15.49 0.01
N ILE A 497 12.90 15.72 0.50
CA ILE A 497 11.85 16.50 -0.17
C ILE A 497 11.89 17.92 0.37
N TYR A 498 12.12 18.89 -0.51
CA TYR A 498 12.23 20.28 -0.10
C TYR A 498 11.83 21.28 -1.20
N ASP A 499 11.47 22.48 -0.75
CA ASP A 499 11.14 23.62 -1.60
C ASP A 499 12.40 24.30 -2.13
N LYS A 500 12.28 25.14 -3.16
CA LYS A 500 13.37 26.01 -3.65
C LYS A 500 14.65 25.25 -3.97
N ILE A 501 14.50 24.19 -4.77
CA ILE A 501 15.61 23.34 -5.18
C ILE A 501 16.72 24.12 -5.91
N ASP A 502 16.34 25.18 -6.63
CA ASP A 502 17.20 26.18 -7.25
C ASP A 502 18.17 26.84 -6.26
N GLN A 503 17.71 27.08 -5.03
CA GLN A 503 18.49 27.77 -4.00
C GLN A 503 19.30 26.81 -3.13
N TYR A 504 18.67 25.69 -2.74
CA TYR A 504 19.20 24.81 -1.71
C TYR A 504 19.97 23.60 -2.26
N SER A 505 19.75 23.19 -3.50
CA SER A 505 20.49 22.07 -4.11
C SER A 505 22.00 22.34 -4.13
N SER A 506 22.77 21.40 -3.59
CA SER A 506 24.23 21.43 -3.59
C SER A 506 24.86 20.85 -4.87
N LYS A 507 24.05 20.39 -5.83
CA LYS A 507 24.58 19.82 -7.08
C LYS A 507 25.30 20.88 -7.90
N GLU A 508 26.53 20.59 -8.32
CA GLU A 508 27.28 21.43 -9.27
C GLU A 508 26.70 21.29 -10.68
N VAL A 509 26.45 20.05 -11.10
CA VAL A 509 25.77 19.73 -12.36
C VAL A 509 24.30 19.47 -12.07
N LYS A 510 23.42 20.33 -12.60
CA LYS A 510 21.97 20.29 -12.38
C LYS A 510 21.29 19.23 -13.24
N GLU A 511 21.69 17.97 -13.06
CA GLU A 511 21.12 16.83 -13.76
C GLU A 511 20.56 15.80 -12.77
N SER A 512 19.49 15.12 -13.19
CA SER A 512 18.97 13.95 -12.48
C SER A 512 19.95 12.79 -12.57
N ILE A 513 20.10 12.04 -11.48
CA ILE A 513 20.89 10.80 -11.46
C ILE A 513 20.41 9.81 -12.53
N PHE A 514 19.12 9.77 -12.84
CA PHE A 514 18.57 8.84 -13.83
C PHE A 514 18.97 9.22 -15.26
N LEU A 515 19.14 10.51 -15.53
CA LEU A 515 19.65 11.00 -16.82
C LEU A 515 21.12 10.62 -17.00
N VAL A 516 21.93 10.78 -15.94
CA VAL A 516 23.34 10.39 -15.94
C VAL A 516 23.47 8.88 -16.17
N GLU A 517 22.72 8.07 -15.42
CA GLU A 517 22.73 6.61 -15.57
C GLU A 517 22.23 6.14 -16.95
N ALA A 518 21.22 6.81 -17.52
CA ALA A 518 20.73 6.49 -18.85
C ALA A 518 21.81 6.74 -19.92
N ARG A 519 22.54 7.85 -19.82
CA ARG A 519 23.66 8.16 -20.72
C ARG A 519 24.81 7.17 -20.55
N GLU A 520 25.15 6.78 -19.33
CA GLU A 520 26.17 5.76 -19.06
C GLU A 520 25.78 4.39 -19.63
N SER A 521 24.53 3.98 -19.43
CA SER A 521 24.01 2.71 -19.96
C SER A 521 24.03 2.69 -21.50
N GLN A 522 23.67 3.81 -22.14
CA GLN A 522 23.75 3.96 -23.59
C GLN A 522 25.19 3.88 -24.09
N LYS A 523 26.14 4.56 -23.43
CA LYS A 523 27.57 4.49 -23.77
C LYS A 523 28.10 3.06 -23.68
N GLU A 524 27.71 2.32 -22.64
CA GLU A 524 28.14 0.93 -22.48
C GLU A 524 27.54 0.01 -23.55
N LEU A 525 26.25 0.19 -23.90
CA LEU A 525 25.63 -0.53 -25.02
C LEU A 525 26.33 -0.26 -26.35
N ILE A 526 26.69 1.00 -26.63
CA ILE A 526 27.45 1.38 -27.84
C ILE A 526 28.83 0.71 -27.83
N ARG A 527 29.51 0.71 -26.68
CA ARG A 527 30.82 0.06 -26.52
C ARG A 527 30.74 -1.44 -26.76
N LEU A 528 29.76 -2.12 -26.17
CA LEU A 528 29.54 -3.55 -26.38
C LEU A 528 29.22 -3.87 -27.85
N ALA A 529 28.41 -3.03 -28.52
CA ALA A 529 28.12 -3.18 -29.94
C ALA A 529 29.36 -2.97 -30.82
N ALA A 530 30.22 -1.99 -30.50
CA ALA A 530 31.48 -1.76 -31.21
C ALA A 530 32.45 -2.95 -31.04
N VAL A 531 32.59 -3.49 -29.83
CA VAL A 531 33.40 -4.69 -29.57
C VAL A 531 32.86 -5.90 -30.31
N ALA A 532 31.53 -6.08 -30.38
CA ALA A 532 30.90 -7.16 -31.13
C ALA A 532 31.11 -7.01 -32.66
N ALA A 533 31.17 -5.79 -33.17
CA ALA A 533 31.43 -5.52 -34.60
C ALA A 533 32.91 -5.73 -34.99
N GLU A 534 33.84 -5.58 -34.05
CA GLU A 534 35.28 -5.81 -34.26
C GLU A 534 35.70 -7.28 -34.13
N GLN A 535 34.84 -8.15 -33.61
CA GLN A 535 35.10 -9.59 -33.64
C GLN A 535 34.74 -10.19 -35.02
N PRO A 536 35.67 -10.91 -35.69
CA PRO A 536 35.35 -11.55 -36.95
C PRO A 536 34.25 -12.59 -36.73
N SER A 537 33.16 -12.46 -37.49
CA SER A 537 32.07 -13.42 -37.49
C SER A 537 32.59 -14.80 -37.92
N SER A 538 32.83 -15.67 -36.94
CA SER A 538 32.83 -17.09 -37.23
C SER A 538 31.40 -17.50 -37.60
N PRO A 539 31.19 -18.31 -38.64
CA PRO A 539 29.86 -18.73 -39.02
C PRO A 539 29.21 -19.43 -37.82
N PRO A 540 27.91 -19.24 -37.58
CA PRO A 540 27.25 -19.90 -36.47
C PRO A 540 27.45 -21.42 -36.63
N PRO A 541 27.74 -22.15 -35.54
CA PRO A 541 27.72 -23.60 -35.62
C PRO A 541 26.32 -23.98 -36.09
N ILE A 542 26.26 -24.82 -37.13
CA ILE A 542 25.02 -25.44 -37.57
C ILE A 542 24.45 -26.16 -36.34
N LEU A 543 23.45 -25.54 -35.71
CA LEU A 543 22.56 -26.23 -34.79
C LEU A 543 21.89 -27.31 -35.64
N LYS A 544 22.34 -28.56 -35.50
CA LYS A 544 21.48 -29.69 -35.82
C LYS A 544 20.24 -29.49 -34.97
N GLU A 545 19.13 -29.14 -35.61
CA GLU A 545 17.81 -29.26 -35.01
C GLU A 545 17.75 -30.62 -34.33
N CYS A 546 17.64 -30.62 -33.01
CA CYS A 546 17.23 -31.81 -32.29
C CYS A 546 15.74 -31.94 -32.58
N ILE A 547 15.42 -32.52 -33.74
CA ILE A 547 14.08 -33.01 -34.02
C ILE A 547 13.84 -34.08 -32.97
N LEU A 548 13.00 -33.74 -31.98
CA LEU A 548 12.37 -34.72 -31.12
C LEU A 548 11.67 -35.71 -32.03
N ASP A 549 12.22 -36.91 -32.15
CA ASP A 549 11.65 -38.01 -32.90
C ASP A 549 10.40 -38.51 -32.14
N VAL A 550 9.27 -37.86 -32.43
CA VAL A 550 7.97 -38.10 -31.79
C VAL A 550 7.52 -39.56 -31.99
N GLU A 551 7.96 -40.24 -33.05
CA GLU A 551 7.67 -41.67 -33.26
C GLU A 551 8.43 -42.55 -32.26
N LYS A 552 9.67 -42.20 -31.91
CA LYS A 552 10.46 -42.93 -30.92
C LYS A 552 9.95 -42.74 -29.48
N ALA A 553 9.41 -41.55 -29.18
CA ALA A 553 8.76 -41.26 -27.90
C ALA A 553 7.41 -41.98 -27.75
N ARG A 554 6.73 -42.28 -28.87
CA ARG A 554 5.42 -42.93 -28.87
C ARG A 554 5.50 -44.45 -28.67
N VAL A 555 6.57 -45.10 -29.13
CA VAL A 555 6.81 -46.54 -28.89
C VAL A 555 7.15 -46.86 -27.43
N GLY A 556 7.63 -45.88 -26.65
CA GLY A 556 7.92 -46.03 -25.22
C GLY A 556 6.69 -45.92 -24.30
N LEU A 557 5.55 -45.47 -24.81
CA LEU A 557 4.33 -45.21 -24.03
C LEU A 557 3.22 -46.25 -24.24
N GLU A 558 3.43 -47.27 -25.08
CA GLU A 558 2.44 -48.32 -25.34
C GLU A 558 2.54 -49.57 -24.45
N ASN A 559 3.43 -49.58 -23.43
CA ASN A 559 3.63 -50.75 -22.56
C ASN A 559 3.31 -50.56 -21.07
N GLU A 560 2.69 -49.46 -20.64
CA GLU A 560 2.17 -49.36 -19.26
C GLU A 560 0.67 -49.07 -19.27
N SER A 561 -0.08 -50.15 -19.03
CA SER A 561 -1.52 -50.19 -18.86
C SER A 561 -1.95 -49.32 -17.66
N THR A 562 -2.87 -48.39 -17.91
CA THR A 562 -3.56 -47.60 -16.89
C THR A 562 -4.93 -48.23 -16.57
N ALA A 563 -4.96 -49.02 -15.49
CA ALA A 563 -6.15 -49.47 -14.76
C ALA A 563 -5.61 -49.88 -13.37
N THR A 564 -6.17 -49.54 -12.21
CA THR A 564 -7.56 -49.31 -11.84
C THR A 564 -7.60 -48.67 -10.45
N SER A 565 -8.70 -48.00 -10.18
CA SER A 565 -9.16 -47.48 -8.90
C SER A 565 -9.31 -48.50 -7.76
N LEU A 566 -9.16 -47.98 -6.53
CA LEU A 566 -9.89 -48.30 -5.29
C LEU A 566 -9.77 -49.68 -4.64
N GLN A 567 -9.55 -49.61 -3.32
CA GLN A 567 -9.82 -50.58 -2.25
C GLN A 567 -8.88 -51.79 -2.12
N SER A 568 -8.46 -51.97 -0.86
CA SER A 568 -8.19 -53.23 -0.16
C SER A 568 -6.72 -53.50 0.21
N LEU A 569 -6.53 -53.61 1.54
CA LEU A 569 -5.66 -54.54 2.25
C LEU A 569 -4.34 -54.00 2.82
N GLU A 570 -4.47 -53.63 4.09
CA GLU A 570 -3.64 -54.01 5.23
C GLU A 570 -2.59 -55.12 5.03
N SER A 571 -1.58 -55.02 5.90
CA SER A 571 -0.62 -56.02 6.35
C SER A 571 0.68 -56.14 5.53
N ILE A 572 1.79 -55.71 6.14
CA ILE A 572 2.85 -56.58 6.69
C ILE A 572 4.04 -55.67 7.09
N MET A 573 4.38 -55.72 8.39
CA MET A 573 5.57 -55.11 8.98
C MET A 573 6.87 -55.77 8.46
N PRO A 574 8.02 -55.10 8.52
CA PRO A 574 9.30 -55.79 8.67
C PRO A 574 9.89 -55.55 10.06
N GLU A 575 10.05 -56.65 10.81
CA GLU A 575 10.89 -56.74 12.00
C GLU A 575 12.36 -56.43 11.66
N GLN A 576 12.97 -55.53 12.44
CA GLN A 576 14.40 -55.38 12.54
C GLN A 576 14.94 -56.41 13.54
N ASN A 577 15.91 -57.22 13.14
CA ASN A 577 16.75 -57.96 14.07
C ASN A 577 18.23 -57.63 13.84
N HIS A 578 18.81 -57.08 14.90
CA HIS A 578 20.23 -56.87 15.15
C HIS A 578 21.01 -58.18 15.19
N VAL A 579 22.27 -58.17 14.74
CA VAL A 579 23.34 -58.97 15.33
C VAL A 579 24.66 -58.18 15.32
N ASN A 580 25.16 -57.85 16.52
CA ASN A 580 26.56 -57.55 16.80
C ASN A 580 27.37 -58.85 16.87
N ASN A 581 28.65 -58.82 16.47
CA ASN A 581 29.61 -59.86 16.80
C ASN A 581 30.79 -59.28 17.60
N HIS A 582 31.07 -59.96 18.71
CA HIS A 582 32.15 -59.87 19.69
C HIS A 582 32.17 -58.74 20.72
#